data_AF-A0A9Q9PAL4-F1
#
_entry.id   AF-A0A9Q9PAL4-F1
#
_cell.length_a   1.000
_cell.length_b   1.000
_cell.length_c   1.000
_cell.angle_alpha   90.00
_cell.angle_beta   90.00
_cell.angle_gamma   90.00
#
_symmetry.space_group_name_H-M   'P 1'
#
loop_
_entity.id
_entity.type
_entity.pdbx_description
1 polymer ?
#
loop_
_entity_poly.entity_id
_entity_poly.type
_entity_poly.pdbx_seq_one_letter_code
_entity_poly.pdbx_strand_id
1 'polypeptide(L)'
;MTFVSHSKIALWTYGDHDCSEKMYFVPKAWLYKIVKQLGYKDTEDFQSSYIWDDSKEILAMAESDGVVLEKCEIVHFNNKTTPCKKML
;
A
#
# COMPACT_ATOMS: atom_id res chain seq x y z
N MET A 1 19.14 17.69 -8.13
CA MET A 1 18.30 16.55 -8.52
C MET A 1 17.90 15.82 -7.26
N THR A 2 16.63 15.91 -6.88
CA THR A 2 16.06 15.29 -5.69
C THR A 2 15.94 13.78 -5.91
N PHE A 3 16.65 13.01 -5.09
CA PHE A 3 16.56 11.54 -5.05
C PHE A 3 15.16 11.15 -4.56
N VAL A 4 14.22 10.93 -5.48
CA VAL A 4 12.95 10.28 -5.16
C VAL A 4 13.25 8.80 -4.98
N SER A 5 12.98 8.29 -3.79
CA SER A 5 13.27 6.92 -3.33
C SER A 5 12.66 5.84 -4.26
N HIS A 6 13.36 5.45 -5.33
CA HIS A 6 12.92 4.47 -6.36
C HIS A 6 12.66 3.03 -5.84
N SER A 7 12.91 2.74 -4.56
CA SER A 7 12.84 1.39 -3.99
C SER A 7 11.52 1.05 -3.28
N LYS A 8 10.64 2.01 -2.99
CA LYS A 8 9.37 1.78 -2.29
C LYS A 8 8.17 2.17 -3.12
N ILE A 9 7.08 1.44 -2.96
CA ILE A 9 5.81 1.65 -3.66
C ILE A 9 4.70 1.83 -2.62
N ALA A 10 3.81 2.77 -2.90
CA ALA A 10 2.65 3.05 -2.06
C ALA A 10 1.47 2.19 -2.52
N LEU A 11 0.85 1.49 -1.57
CA LEU A 11 -0.34 0.67 -1.76
C LEU A 11 -1.45 1.20 -0.85
N TRP A 12 -2.66 1.28 -1.38
CA TRP A 12 -3.83 1.67 -0.60
C TRP A 12 -4.60 0.42 -0.16
N THR A 13 -5.22 0.50 1.00
CA THR A 13 -6.19 -0.45 1.53
C THR A 13 -7.19 0.32 2.37
N TYR A 14 -8.25 -0.32 2.86
CA TYR A 14 -9.20 0.34 3.75
C TYR A 14 -8.72 0.29 5.19
N GLY A 15 -9.03 1.33 5.95
CA GLY A 15 -8.88 1.36 7.40
C GLY A 15 -10.05 0.67 8.10
N ASP A 16 -10.01 0.66 9.44
CA ASP A 16 -10.93 -0.16 10.25
C ASP A 16 -12.36 0.42 10.29
N HIS A 17 -12.57 1.60 9.70
CA HIS A 17 -13.85 2.28 9.57
C HIS A 17 -14.17 2.60 8.10
N ASP A 18 -15.46 2.52 7.73
CA ASP A 18 -16.03 2.70 6.37
C ASP A 18 -15.67 4.01 5.64
N CYS A 19 -14.91 4.92 6.26
CA CYS A 19 -14.47 6.19 5.67
C CYS A 19 -12.96 6.46 5.83
N SER A 20 -12.19 5.44 6.21
CA SER A 20 -10.74 5.52 6.36
C SER A 20 -10.06 4.72 5.24
N GLU A 21 -9.12 5.34 4.55
CA GLU A 21 -8.21 4.65 3.63
C GLU A 21 -6.85 4.56 4.33
N LYS A 22 -6.21 3.40 4.35
CA LYS A 22 -4.84 3.25 4.83
C LYS A 22 -3.92 3.12 3.63
N MET A 23 -2.84 3.88 3.61
CA MET A 23 -1.77 3.72 2.64
C MET A 23 -0.56 3.11 3.34
N TYR A 24 0.06 2.11 2.74
CA TYR A 24 1.28 1.50 3.26
C TYR A 24 2.35 1.42 2.18
N PHE A 25 3.60 1.39 2.61
CA PHE A 25 4.76 1.39 1.73
C PHE A 25 5.50 0.07 1.85
N VAL A 26 5.78 -0.56 0.71
CA VAL A 26 6.55 -1.81 0.63
C VAL A 26 7.69 -1.69 -0.38
N PRO A 27 8.74 -2.53 -0.30
CA PRO A 27 9.78 -2.58 -1.32
C PRO A 27 9.22 -3.02 -2.68
N LYS A 28 9.55 -2.30 -3.75
CA LYS A 28 9.10 -2.63 -5.11
C LYS A 28 9.51 -4.05 -5.55
N ALA A 29 10.71 -4.47 -5.15
CA ALA A 29 11.22 -5.82 -5.45
C ALA A 29 10.45 -6.93 -4.73
N TRP A 30 9.92 -6.65 -3.54
CA TRP A 30 9.05 -7.58 -2.83
C TRP A 30 7.69 -7.66 -3.51
N LEU A 31 7.06 -6.51 -3.79
CA LEU A 31 5.76 -6.47 -4.46
C LEU A 31 5.79 -7.20 -5.81
N TYR A 32 6.86 -7.04 -6.59
CA TYR A 32 7.03 -7.73 -7.88
C TYR A 32 6.95 -9.27 -7.78
N LYS A 33 7.37 -9.85 -6.64
CA LYS A 33 7.26 -11.30 -6.40
C LYS A 33 5.82 -11.68 -6.07
N ILE A 34 5.16 -10.88 -5.23
CA ILE A 34 3.80 -11.12 -4.76
C ILE A 34 2.77 -10.97 -5.88
N VAL A 35 2.86 -9.91 -6.69
CA VAL A 35 1.89 -9.67 -7.79
C VAL A 35 1.85 -10.83 -8.78
N LYS A 36 3.00 -11.47 -9.05
CA LYS A 36 3.05 -12.68 -9.88
C LYS A 36 2.38 -13.89 -9.25
N GLN A 37 2.47 -14.03 -7.92
CA GLN A 37 1.79 -15.11 -7.20
C GLN A 37 0.27 -14.91 -7.20
N LEU A 38 -0.18 -13.65 -7.18
CA LEU A 38 -1.60 -13.28 -7.27
C LEU A 38 -2.16 -13.30 -8.70
N GLY A 39 -1.34 -13.63 -9.71
CA GLY A 39 -1.79 -13.77 -11.09
C GLY A 39 -1.78 -12.49 -11.93
N TYR A 40 -1.25 -11.39 -11.38
CA TYR A 40 -1.07 -10.14 -12.12
C TYR A 40 0.13 -10.22 -13.07
N LYS A 41 0.04 -9.50 -14.19
CA LYS A 41 1.10 -9.50 -15.22
C LYS A 41 2.37 -8.83 -14.71
N ASP A 42 2.20 -7.67 -14.08
CA ASP A 42 3.27 -6.86 -13.52
C ASP A 42 2.72 -5.90 -12.44
N THR A 43 3.62 -5.09 -11.85
CA THR A 43 3.23 -4.15 -10.80
C THR A 43 2.34 -3.00 -11.30
N GLU A 44 2.38 -2.66 -12.59
CA GLU A 44 1.58 -1.57 -13.17
C GLU A 44 0.14 -2.05 -13.42
N ASP A 45 0.00 -3.27 -13.94
CA ASP A 45 -1.26 -4.00 -14.04
C ASP A 45 -1.92 -4.17 -12.68
N PHE A 46 -1.12 -4.58 -11.68
CA PHE A 46 -1.56 -4.64 -10.30
C PHE A 46 -2.05 -3.27 -9.81
N GLN A 47 -1.25 -2.20 -9.89
CA GLN A 47 -1.65 -0.87 -9.39
C GLN A 47 -2.90 -0.28 -10.05
N SER A 48 -3.21 -0.68 -11.28
CA SER A 48 -4.36 -0.19 -12.04
C SER A 48 -5.65 -0.97 -11.76
N SER A 49 -5.52 -2.23 -11.32
CA SER A 49 -6.63 -3.19 -11.34
C SER A 49 -6.88 -3.88 -10.01
N TYR A 50 -5.99 -3.72 -9.03
CA TYR A 50 -6.12 -4.43 -7.76
C TYR A 50 -7.36 -4.02 -6.98
N ILE A 51 -8.06 -5.03 -6.49
CA ILE A 51 -9.31 -4.87 -5.76
C ILE A 51 -9.08 -4.87 -4.25
N TRP A 52 -10.16 -4.59 -3.53
CA TRP A 52 -10.19 -4.54 -2.09
C TRP A 52 -9.62 -5.79 -1.40
N ASP A 53 -10.04 -6.97 -1.84
CA ASP A 53 -9.62 -8.24 -1.24
C ASP A 53 -8.10 -8.44 -1.38
N ASP A 54 -7.56 -8.18 -2.56
CA ASP A 54 -6.12 -8.27 -2.82
C ASP A 54 -5.33 -7.28 -1.98
N SER A 55 -5.85 -6.07 -1.77
CA SER A 55 -5.17 -5.06 -0.95
C SER A 55 -4.98 -5.50 0.51
N LYS A 56 -5.96 -6.24 1.06
CA LYS A 56 -5.93 -6.79 2.42
C LYS A 56 -4.98 -7.97 2.52
N GLU A 57 -5.05 -8.88 1.55
CA GLU A 57 -4.16 -10.04 1.50
C GLU A 57 -2.70 -9.61 1.40
N ILE A 58 -2.39 -8.64 0.54
CA ILE A 58 -1.02 -8.12 0.38
C ILE A 58 -0.55 -7.40 1.64
N LEU A 59 -1.44 -6.66 2.34
CA LEU A 59 -1.06 -6.04 3.61
C LEU A 59 -0.70 -7.12 4.65
N ALA A 60 -1.52 -8.16 4.78
CA ALA A 60 -1.27 -9.26 5.71
C ALA A 60 0.04 -10.01 5.39
N MET A 61 0.32 -10.25 4.10
CA MET A 61 1.59 -10.82 3.64
C MET A 61 2.77 -9.90 3.96
N ALA A 62 2.63 -8.60 3.71
CA ALA A 62 3.69 -7.63 3.97
C ALA A 62 4.02 -7.51 5.46
N GLU A 63 3.00 -7.59 6.33
CA GLU A 63 3.16 -7.61 7.79
C GLU A 63 3.81 -8.91 8.26
N SER A 64 3.38 -10.05 7.75
CA SER A 64 3.97 -11.36 8.04
C SER A 64 5.45 -11.43 7.65
N ASP A 65 5.80 -10.85 6.50
CA ASP A 65 7.18 -10.80 6.00
C ASP A 65 8.01 -9.68 6.64
N GLY A 66 7.39 -8.80 7.44
CA GLY A 66 8.07 -7.67 8.10
C GLY A 66 8.61 -6.62 7.13
N VAL A 67 8.01 -6.50 5.93
CA VAL A 67 8.47 -5.61 4.85
C VAL A 67 7.67 -4.30 4.75
N VAL A 68 6.66 -4.10 5.61
CA VAL A 68 5.96 -2.83 5.69
C VAL A 68 6.90 -1.76 6.22
N LEU A 69 7.28 -0.82 5.36
CA LEU A 69 8.22 0.25 5.68
C LEU A 69 7.53 1.37 6.45
N GLU A 70 6.33 1.76 6.01
CA GLU A 70 5.56 2.86 6.58
C GLU A 70 4.07 2.57 6.41
N LYS A 71 3.26 2.93 7.41
CA LYS A 71 1.80 2.95 7.34
C LYS A 71 1.31 4.38 7.56
N CYS A 72 0.38 4.80 6.73
CA CYS A 72 -0.30 6.09 6.74
C CYS A 72 -1.80 5.83 6.79
N GLU A 73 -2.51 6.59 7.62
CA GLU A 73 -3.96 6.61 7.58
C GLU A 73 -4.42 7.91 6.90
N ILE A 74 -5.16 7.75 5.81
CA ILE A 74 -5.86 8.81 5.09
C ILE A 74 -7.26 8.86 5.68
N VAL A 75 -7.46 9.83 6.57
CA VAL A 75 -8.78 10.08 7.14
C VAL A 75 -9.48 11.16 6.34
N HIS A 76 -10.59 10.79 5.68
CA HIS A 76 -11.45 11.74 4.97
C HIS A 76 -12.34 12.49 5.96
N PHE A 77 -11.79 13.49 6.67
CA PHE A 77 -12.59 14.44 7.45
C PHE A 77 -12.85 15.71 6.63
N ASN A 78 -14.12 15.97 6.27
CA ASN A 78 -14.63 17.25 5.76
C ASN A 78 -13.74 17.98 4.73
N ASN A 79 -13.58 17.40 3.53
CA ASN A 79 -12.91 18.06 2.39
C ASN A 79 -11.45 18.49 2.63
N LYS A 80 -10.79 17.99 3.68
CA LYS A 80 -9.38 18.22 3.95
C LYS A 80 -8.64 16.90 4.14
N THR A 81 -7.78 16.58 3.19
CA THR A 81 -6.84 15.46 3.28
C THR A 81 -5.82 15.78 4.37
N THR A 82 -5.85 15.03 5.48
CA THR A 82 -4.92 15.24 6.60
C THR A 82 -3.61 14.49 6.31
N PRO A 83 -2.42 15.04 6.59
CA PRO A 83 -1.15 14.40 6.25
C PRO A 83 -0.86 13.14 7.08
N CYS A 84 -0.20 12.18 6.43
CA CYS A 84 0.21 10.88 6.95
C CYS A 84 0.73 10.95 8.40
N LYS A 85 0.02 10.26 9.32
CA LYS A 85 0.51 10.01 10.67
C LYS A 85 1.31 8.72 10.66
N LYS A 86 2.63 8.81 10.82
CA LYS A 86 3.52 7.66 10.91
C LYS A 86 3.15 6.84 12.14
N MET A 87 2.57 5.66 11.95
CA MET A 87 2.35 4.70 13.03
C MET A 87 3.66 3.91 13.20
N LEU A 88 4.34 4.16 14.32
CA LEU A 88 5.49 3.38 14.81
C LEU A 88 4.99 2.18 15.61
#